data_AF-A0A959QML2-F1
#
_entry.id   AF-A0A959QML2-F1
#
_cell.length_a   1.000
_cell.length_b   1.000
_cell.length_c   1.000
_cell.angle_alpha   90.00
_cell.angle_beta   90.00
_cell.angle_gamma   90.00
#
_symmetry.space_group_name_H-M   'P 1'
#
loop_
_entity.id
_entity.type
_entity.pdbx_description
1 polymer ?
#
loop_
_entity_poly.entity_id
_entity_poly.type
_entity_poly.pdbx_seq_one_letter_code
_entity_poly.pdbx_strand_id
1 'polypeptide(L)'
;MIQEKESPVKLGHADLDEKTKSMLQKFKIVTVIGSGTMGNGICHVLAQSGFNVHMMDIKQEAMDRALVTIGKNMDRQIAKEKLTEEQKNDALSRI
;
A
#
# COMPACT_ATOMS: atom_id res chain seq x y z
N MET A 1 26.32 1.85 -5.34
CA MET A 1 26.05 1.81 -3.89
C MET A 1 24.63 2.33 -3.70
N ILE A 2 23.63 1.48 -3.86
CA ILE A 2 22.21 1.87 -3.75
C ILE A 2 21.90 1.77 -2.26
N GLN A 3 21.80 2.90 -1.57
CA GLN A 3 21.31 2.93 -0.20
C GLN A 3 19.83 2.55 -0.26
N GLU A 4 19.49 1.36 0.26
CA GLU A 4 18.11 0.96 0.49
C GLU A 4 17.50 1.96 1.47
N LYS A 5 16.69 2.88 0.95
CA LYS A 5 15.89 3.81 1.75
C LYS A 5 14.75 2.99 2.37
N GLU A 6 15.06 2.22 3.41
CA GLU A 6 14.07 1.52 4.23
C GLU A 6 13.23 2.57 4.95
N SER A 7 12.07 2.90 4.37
CA SER A 7 11.05 3.67 5.08
C SER A 7 10.28 2.68 5.95
N PRO A 8 10.16 2.91 7.27
CA PRO A 8 9.62 1.92 8.19
C PRO A 8 8.16 1.60 7.87
N VAL A 9 7.84 0.30 7.80
CA VAL A 9 6.47 -0.20 7.65
C VAL A 9 5.64 0.28 8.85
N LYS A 10 4.60 1.08 8.59
CA LYS A 10 3.72 1.64 9.62
C LYS A 10 2.45 0.79 9.75
N LEU A 11 2.51 -0.28 10.54
CA LEU A 11 1.34 -1.06 10.92
C LEU A 11 0.75 -0.48 12.22
N GLY A 12 -0.47 0.04 12.18
CA GLY A 12 -1.13 0.61 13.36
C GLY A 12 -1.66 -0.45 14.34
N HIS A 13 -1.69 -0.09 15.63
CA HIS A 13 -2.39 -0.69 16.79
C HIS A 13 -2.11 -2.15 17.17
N ALA A 14 -1.27 -2.89 16.45
CA ALA A 14 -0.78 -4.19 16.91
C ALA A 14 0.63 -4.00 17.48
N ASP A 15 0.79 -4.21 18.79
CA ASP A 15 2.11 -4.38 19.41
C ASP A 15 2.72 -5.68 18.88
N LEU A 16 3.26 -5.63 17.67
CA LEU A 16 3.99 -6.73 17.04
C LEU A 16 5.32 -6.88 17.77
N ASP A 17 5.68 -8.12 18.07
CA ASP A 17 7.01 -8.42 18.61
C ASP A 17 8.11 -8.08 17.58
N GLU A 18 9.31 -7.80 18.07
CA GLU A 18 10.44 -7.38 17.24
C GLU A 18 10.83 -8.41 16.16
N LYS A 19 10.59 -9.70 16.40
CA LYS A 19 10.87 -10.75 15.42
C LYS A 19 9.88 -10.67 14.25
N THR A 20 8.61 -10.38 14.52
CA THR A 20 7.59 -10.18 13.47
C THR A 20 7.87 -8.92 12.64
N LYS A 21 8.25 -7.80 13.28
CA LYS A 21 8.66 -6.56 12.57
C LYS A 21 9.85 -6.80 11.64
N SER A 22 10.89 -7.47 12.15
CA SER A 22 12.08 -7.83 11.37
C SER A 22 11.77 -8.78 10.21
N MET A 23 10.82 -9.70 10.38
CA MET A 23 10.36 -10.55 9.28
C MET A 23 9.62 -9.73 8.21
N LEU A 24 8.76 -8.80 8.61
CA LEU A 24 7.96 -8.00 7.67
C LEU A 24 8.83 -7.07 6.81
N GLN A 25 9.91 -6.52 7.37
CA GLN A 25 10.89 -5.73 6.61
C GLN A 25 11.61 -6.53 5.51
N LYS A 26 11.64 -7.87 5.58
CA LYS A 26 12.28 -8.72 4.55
C LYS A 26 11.44 -8.86 3.29
N PHE A 27 10.14 -8.57 3.33
CA PHE A 27 9.29 -8.63 2.14
C PHE A 27 9.48 -7.39 1.29
N LYS A 28 10.30 -7.51 0.24
CA LYS A 28 10.64 -6.39 -0.64
C LYS A 28 9.47 -5.98 -1.54
N ILE A 29 8.64 -6.94 -1.97
CA ILE A 29 7.54 -6.77 -2.92
C ILE A 29 6.42 -7.77 -2.61
N VAL A 30 5.16 -7.32 -2.64
CA VAL A 30 3.96 -8.15 -2.49
C VAL A 30 3.13 -8.09 -3.77
N THR A 31 2.79 -9.23 -4.38
CA THR A 31 1.93 -9.25 -5.56
C THR A 31 0.48 -9.56 -5.18
N VAL A 32 -0.46 -8.72 -5.60
CA VAL A 32 -1.90 -8.91 -5.43
C VAL A 32 -2.50 -9.34 -6.78
N ILE A 33 -3.06 -10.55 -6.80
CA ILE A 33 -3.73 -11.09 -7.99
C ILE A 33 -5.22 -10.79 -7.90
N GLY A 34 -5.70 -9.97 -8.83
CA GLY A 34 -7.06 -9.47 -8.92
C GLY A 34 -7.20 -8.03 -8.41
N SER A 35 -7.94 -7.23 -9.16
CA SER A 35 -8.22 -5.79 -8.92
C SER A 35 -9.69 -5.52 -8.56
N GLY A 36 -10.39 -6.56 -8.10
CA GLY A 36 -11.75 -6.47 -7.57
C GLY A 36 -11.80 -5.81 -6.18
N THR A 37 -12.95 -5.88 -5.52
CA THR A 37 -13.17 -5.22 -4.21
C THR A 37 -12.11 -5.56 -3.16
N MET A 38 -11.78 -6.85 -3.01
CA MET A 38 -10.78 -7.31 -2.04
C MET A 38 -9.37 -6.94 -2.48
N GLY A 39 -9.04 -7.10 -3.76
CA GLY A 39 -7.73 -6.74 -4.32
C GLY A 39 -7.39 -5.27 -4.08
N ASN A 40 -8.37 -4.39 -4.28
CA ASN A 40 -8.22 -2.95 -4.04
C ASN A 40 -7.97 -2.64 -2.57
N GLY A 41 -8.71 -3.30 -1.67
CA GLY A 41 -8.52 -3.13 -0.24
C GLY A 41 -7.15 -3.60 0.23
N ILE A 42 -6.69 -4.76 -0.25
CA ILE A 42 -5.37 -5.31 0.08
C ILE A 42 -4.27 -4.38 -0.43
N CYS A 43 -4.33 -3.97 -1.71
CA CYS A 43 -3.36 -3.03 -2.28
C CYS A 43 -3.33 -1.71 -1.51
N HIS A 44 -4.49 -1.13 -1.22
CA HIS A 44 -4.61 0.12 -0.45
C HIS A 44 -3.88 0.03 0.88
N VAL A 45 -4.17 -1.01 1.68
CA VAL A 45 -3.62 -1.13 3.04
C VAL A 45 -2.12 -1.42 3.00
N LEU A 46 -1.67 -2.30 2.10
CA LEU A 46 -0.25 -2.64 1.97
C LEU A 46 0.58 -1.43 1.53
N ALA A 47 0.11 -0.69 0.52
CA ALA A 47 0.79 0.50 0.03
C ALA A 47 0.85 1.60 1.09
N GLN A 48 -0.25 1.83 1.80
CA GLN A 48 -0.31 2.78 2.93
C GLN A 48 0.59 2.35 4.10
N SER A 49 0.76 1.04 4.30
CA SER A 49 1.65 0.50 5.33
C SER A 49 3.13 0.56 4.93
N GLY A 50 3.45 0.93 3.68
CA GLY A 50 4.83 1.09 3.20
C GLY A 50 5.40 -0.10 2.42
N PHE A 51 4.60 -1.10 2.08
CA PHE A 51 5.03 -2.20 1.22
C PHE A 51 5.01 -1.78 -0.26
N ASN A 52 5.97 -2.28 -1.04
CA ASN A 52 5.86 -2.23 -2.51
C ASN A 52 4.89 -3.33 -2.94
N VAL A 53 3.90 -2.96 -3.74
CA VAL A 53 2.81 -3.83 -4.16
C VAL A 53 2.78 -3.88 -5.68
N HIS A 54 2.59 -5.07 -6.26
CA HIS A 54 2.30 -5.21 -7.67
C HIS A 54 0.87 -5.70 -7.81
N MET A 55 0.01 -4.91 -8.44
CA MET A 55 -1.34 -5.37 -8.79
C MET A 55 -1.32 -6.03 -10.18
N MET A 56 -1.95 -7.19 -10.30
CA MET A 56 -2.14 -7.86 -11.59
C MET A 56 -3.61 -8.25 -11.78
N ASP A 57 -4.13 -7.99 -12.97
CA ASP A 57 -5.42 -8.47 -13.41
C ASP A 57 -5.35 -8.86 -14.90
N ILE A 58 -6.31 -9.66 -15.35
CA ILE A 58 -6.45 -10.04 -16.77
C ILE A 58 -6.89 -8.86 -17.65
N LYS A 59 -7.51 -7.83 -17.06
CA LYS A 59 -8.05 -6.66 -17.77
C LYS A 59 -7.42 -5.38 -17.25
N GLN A 60 -6.81 -4.60 -18.14
CA GLN A 60 -6.20 -3.31 -17.78
C GLN A 60 -7.24 -2.35 -17.17
N GLU A 61 -8.46 -2.34 -17.70
CA GLU A 61 -9.51 -1.45 -17.23
C GLU A 61 -9.90 -1.75 -15.77
N ALA A 62 -9.70 -2.98 -15.31
CA ALA A 62 -9.95 -3.35 -13.92
C ALA A 62 -8.89 -2.75 -12.98
N MET A 63 -7.63 -2.77 -13.38
CA MET A 63 -6.52 -2.13 -12.65
C MET A 63 -6.67 -0.60 -12.63
N ASP A 64 -7.07 0.03 -13.74
CA ASP A 64 -7.26 1.48 -13.78
C ASP A 64 -8.40 1.91 -12.83
N ARG A 65 -9.51 1.16 -12.83
CA ARG A 65 -10.62 1.38 -11.88
C ARG A 65 -10.18 1.19 -10.43
N ALA A 66 -9.32 0.20 -10.17
CA ALA A 66 -8.75 -0.04 -8.86
C ALA A 66 -7.93 1.15 -8.36
N LEU A 67 -6.98 1.63 -9.18
CA LEU A 67 -6.13 2.78 -8.85
C LEU A 67 -6.96 4.03 -8.56
N VAL A 68 -7.97 4.32 -9.40
CA VAL A 68 -8.89 5.44 -9.16
C VAL A 68 -9.65 5.28 -7.85
N THR A 69 -10.09 4.06 -7.52
CA THR A 69 -10.82 3.78 -6.28
C THR A 69 -9.91 3.95 -5.06
N ILE A 70 -8.68 3.47 -5.12
CA ILE A 70 -7.67 3.62 -4.06
C ILE A 70 -7.37 5.11 -3.83
N GLY A 71 -7.14 5.88 -4.91
CA GLY A 71 -6.93 7.32 -4.82
C GLY A 71 -8.10 8.03 -4.13
N LYS A 72 -9.35 7.78 -4.56
CA LYS A 72 -10.55 8.34 -3.94
C LYS A 72 -10.70 7.94 -2.47
N ASN A 73 -10.30 6.73 -2.09
CA ASN A 73 -10.34 6.28 -0.70
C ASN A 73 -9.34 7.06 0.16
N MET A 74 -8.13 7.30 -0.35
CA MET A 74 -7.12 8.10 0.31
C MET A 74 -7.54 9.58 0.40
N ASP A 75 -8.16 10.14 -0.64
CA ASP A 75 -8.73 11.50 -0.60
C ASP A 75 -9.74 11.67 0.53
N ARG A 76 -10.60 10.65 0.73
CA ARG A 76 -11.56 10.64 1.86
C ARG A 76 -10.88 10.55 3.23
N GLN A 77 -9.67 9.98 3.31
CA GLN A 77 -8.88 9.96 4.53
C GLN A 77 -8.17 11.30 4.79
N ILE A 78 -7.70 11.97 3.72
CA ILE A 78 -7.15 13.33 3.77
C ILE A 78 -8.22 14.32 4.24
N ALA A 79 -9.43 14.24 3.68
CA ALA A 79 -10.56 15.06 4.11
C ALA A 79 -10.98 14.84 5.58
N LYS A 80 -10.56 13.71 6.19
CA LYS A 80 -10.75 13.39 7.61
C LYS A 80 -9.49 13.65 8.45
N GLU A 81 -8.49 14.31 7.88
CA GLU A 81 -7.20 14.64 8.51
C GLU A 81 -6.43 13.41 9.03
N LYS A 82 -6.70 12.22 8.45
CA LYS A 82 -6.04 10.96 8.83
C LYS A 82 -4.79 10.65 8.00
N LEU A 83 -4.62 11.35 6.88
CA LEU A 83 -3.55 11.15 5.90
C LEU A 83 -3.16 12.50 5.31
N THR A 84 -1.89 12.69 4.93
CA THR A 84 -1.45 13.85 4.15
C THR A 84 -1.41 13.55 2.65
N GLU A 85 -1.41 14.58 1.81
CA GLU A 85 -1.25 14.41 0.36
C GLU A 85 0.09 13.75 0.00
N GLU A 86 1.15 14.06 0.74
CA GLU A 86 2.47 13.42 0.60
C GLU A 86 2.38 11.92 0.87
N GLN A 87 1.74 11.51 1.97
CA GLN A 87 1.58 10.10 2.32
C GLN A 87 0.74 9.33 1.29
N LYS A 88 -0.26 9.99 0.70
CA LYS A 88 -1.04 9.41 -0.41
C LYS A 88 -0.17 9.21 -1.65
N ASN A 89 0.58 10.23 -2.05
CA ASN A 89 1.45 10.14 -3.24
C ASN A 89 2.52 9.06 -3.06
N ASP A 90 3.12 8.99 -1.87
CA ASP A 90 4.05 7.93 -1.50
C ASP A 90 3.40 6.55 -1.60
N ALA A 91 2.19 6.37 -1.06
CA ALA A 91 1.47 5.10 -1.15
C ALA A 91 1.13 4.72 -2.60
N LEU A 92 0.63 5.66 -3.41
CA LEU A 92 0.31 5.40 -4.82
C LEU A 92 1.56 5.06 -5.65
N SER A 93 2.72 5.64 -5.32
CA SER A 93 3.99 5.31 -6.00
C SER A 93 4.49 3.88 -5.75
N ARG A 94 3.89 3.18 -4.77
CA ARG A 94 4.26 1.81 -4.39
C ARG A 94 3.39 0.74 -5.05
N ILE A 95 2.36 1.09 -5.84
CA ILE A 95 1.41 0.15 -6.47
C ILE A 95 1.71 -0.03 -7.95
#